data_AF-A0A0F5LQ85-F1
#
_entry.id   AF-A0A0F5LQ85-F1
#
_cell.length_a   1.000
_cell.length_b   1.000
_cell.length_c   1.000
_cell.angle_alpha   90.00
_cell.angle_beta   90.00
_cell.angle_gamma   90.00
#
_symmetry.space_group_name_H-M   'P 1'
#
loop_
_entity.id
_entity.type
_entity.pdbx_description
1 polymer ?
#
loop_
_entity_poly.entity_id
_entity_poly.type
_entity_poly.pdbx_seq_one_letter_code
_entity_poly.pdbx_strand_id
1 'polypeptide(L)' 'MYHPAPAASAAEALVGLPVAEVERDLILATLRQTEGNRTHAADILGISIRTLRNKLRDYAKTGSAIPPAGH' A
#
# COMPACT_ATOMS: atom_id res chain seq x y z
N MET A 1 -5.09 34.05 21.79
CA MET A 1 -4.90 33.59 20.40
C MET A 1 -4.66 32.09 20.45
N TYR A 2 -5.64 31.26 20.08
CA TYR A 2 -5.43 29.82 19.94
C TYR A 2 -4.78 29.56 18.60
N HIS A 3 -3.53 29.10 18.59
CA HIS A 3 -2.90 28.55 17.40
C HIS A 3 -3.18 27.05 17.44
N PRO A 4 -4.03 26.49 16.56
CA PRO A 4 -4.13 25.04 16.47
C PRO A 4 -2.73 24.51 16.15
N ALA A 5 -2.27 23.52 16.92
CA ALA A 5 -1.05 22.81 16.56
C ALA A 5 -1.19 22.31 15.12
N PRO A 6 -0.15 22.43 14.28
CA PRO A 6 -0.21 21.92 12.92
C PRO A 6 -0.59 20.44 12.99
N ALA A 7 -1.60 20.04 12.21
CA ALA A 7 -1.94 18.63 12.08
C ALA A 7 -0.68 17.89 11.63
N ALA A 8 -0.31 16.84 12.36
CA ALA A 8 0.83 16.00 12.00
C ALA A 8 0.68 15.56 10.54
N SER A 9 1.78 15.59 9.80
CA SER A 9 1.83 15.12 8.42
C SER A 9 1.47 13.64 8.35
N ALA A 10 0.96 13.21 7.20
CA ALA A 10 0.66 11.79 6.96
C ALA A 10 1.89 10.89 7.18
N ALA A 11 3.10 11.40 6.96
CA ALA A 11 4.34 10.67 7.21
C ALA A 11 4.65 10.51 8.71
N GLU A 12 4.41 11.54 9.52
CA GLU A 12 4.58 11.48 10.98
C GLU A 12 3.64 10.45 11.61
N ALA A 13 2.44 10.26 11.05
CA ALA A 13 1.49 9.24 11.49
C ALA A 13 1.97 7.80 11.26
N LEU A 14 2.96 7.59 10.39
CA LEU A 14 3.52 6.27 10.08
C LEU A 14 4.78 5.94 10.90
N VAL A 15 5.31 6.90 11.67
CA VAL A 15 6.53 6.72 12.47
C VAL A 15 6.32 5.66 13.54
N GLY A 16 7.26 4.70 13.61
CA GLY A 16 7.20 3.59 14.55
C GLY A 16 6.51 2.33 14.03
N LEU A 17 5.85 2.40 12.87
CA LEU A 17 5.29 1.22 12.20
C LEU A 17 6.37 0.48 11.40
N PRO A 18 6.31 -0.86 11.32
CA PRO A 18 7.19 -1.63 10.45
C PRO A 18 6.99 -1.22 8.98
N VAL A 19 8.09 -0.98 8.26
CA VAL A 19 8.05 -0.64 6.83
C VAL A 19 7.26 -1.70 6.03
N ALA A 20 7.38 -2.97 6.39
CA ALA A 20 6.67 -4.06 5.73
C ALA A 20 5.14 -4.02 5.89
N GLU A 21 4.63 -3.43 6.99
CA GLU A 21 3.20 -3.24 7.21
C GLU A 21 2.70 -2.04 6.43
N VAL A 22 3.41 -0.91 6.53
CA VAL A 22 3.09 0.31 5.78
C VAL A 22 3.10 0.05 4.27
N GLU A 23 4.13 -0.65 3.76
CA GLU A 23 4.23 -1.05 2.35
C GLU A 23 3.06 -1.95 1.94
N ARG A 24 2.69 -2.93 2.77
CA ARG A 24 1.58 -3.85 2.49
C ARG A 24 0.26 -3.10 2.39
N ASP A 25 -0.03 -2.26 3.37
CA ASP A 25 -1.29 -1.51 3.42
C ASP A 25 -1.39 -0.55 2.23
N LEU A 26 -0.29 0.12 1.89
CA LEU A 26 -0.21 0.98 0.72
C LEU A 26 -0.44 0.21 -0.59
N ILE A 27 0.18 -0.97 -0.76
CA ILE A 27 -0.02 -1.84 -1.92
C ILE A 27 -1.49 -2.28 -2.03
N LEU A 28 -2.08 -2.76 -0.94
CA LEU A 28 -3.46 -3.26 -0.93
C LEU A 28 -4.46 -2.12 -1.16
N ALA A 29 -4.22 -0.93 -0.60
CA ALA A 29 -5.04 0.26 -0.83
C ALA A 29 -5.00 0.69 -2.30
N THR A 30 -3.82 0.71 -2.90
CA THR A 30 -3.66 1.04 -4.32
C THR A 30 -4.39 0.03 -5.20
N LEU A 31 -4.27 -1.27 -4.91
CA LEU A 31 -5.02 -2.31 -5.65
C LEU A 31 -6.54 -2.15 -5.54
N ARG A 32 -7.06 -1.73 -4.39
CA ARG A 32 -8.50 -1.42 -4.26
C ARG A 32 -8.89 -0.22 -5.11
N GLN A 33 -8.06 0.83 -5.11
CA GLN A 33 -8.30 2.03 -5.91
C GLN A 33 -8.24 1.74 -7.42
N THR A 34 -7.39 0.81 -7.86
CA THR A 34 -7.26 0.39 -9.26
C THR A 34 -8.10 -0.84 -9.61
N GLU A 35 -9.08 -1.21 -8.78
CA GLU A 35 -10.00 -2.34 -9.02
C GLU A 35 -9.29 -3.67 -9.33
N GLY A 36 -8.12 -3.89 -8.70
CA GLY A 36 -7.31 -5.09 -8.88
C GLY A 36 -6.39 -5.07 -10.12
N ASN A 37 -6.35 -3.97 -10.90
CA ASN A 37 -5.42 -3.81 -12.01
C ASN A 37 -3.98 -3.68 -11.49
N ARG A 38 -3.23 -4.78 -11.58
CA ARG A 38 -1.87 -4.87 -11.03
C ARG A 38 -0.86 -4.04 -11.82
N THR A 39 -1.02 -3.91 -13.13
CA THR A 39 -0.12 -3.09 -13.95
C THR A 39 -0.25 -1.63 -13.53
N HIS A 40 -1.48 -1.12 -13.47
CA HIS A 40 -1.72 0.27 -13.07
C HIS A 40 -1.32 0.55 -11.62
N ALA A 41 -1.58 -0.38 -10.70
CA ALA A 41 -1.13 -0.25 -9.31
C ALA A 41 0.41 -0.19 -9.20
N ALA A 42 1.13 -1.01 -9.97
CA ALA A 42 2.58 -1.01 -9.98
C ALA A 42 3.14 0.33 -10.50
N ASP A 43 2.51 0.89 -11.53
CA ASP A 43 2.87 2.20 -12.09
C ASP A 43 2.66 3.33 -11.08
N ILE A 44 1.52 3.35 -10.37
CA ILE A 44 1.23 4.35 -9.31
C ILE A 44 2.26 4.26 -8.17
N LEU A 45 2.62 3.04 -7.77
CA LEU A 45 3.56 2.79 -6.68
C LEU A 45 5.02 3.00 -7.09
N GLY A 46 5.31 3.17 -8.37
CA GLY A 46 6.67 3.33 -8.88
C GLY A 46 7.54 2.08 -8.73
N ILE A 47 6.94 0.88 -8.77
CA ILE A 47 7.66 -0.40 -8.70
C ILE A 47 7.39 -1.25 -9.93
N SER A 48 8.28 -2.20 -10.23
CA SER A 48 8.02 -3.14 -11.33
C SER A 48 6.81 -4.03 -11.04
N ILE A 49 6.05 -4.40 -12.08
CA ILE A 49 4.98 -5.40 -11.98
C ILE A 49 5.47 -6.73 -11.39
N ARG A 50 6.74 -7.09 -11.61
CA ARG A 50 7.39 -8.27 -11.00
C ARG A 50 7.49 -8.13 -9.48
N THR A 51 7.92 -6.96 -9.00
CA THR A 51 8.01 -6.65 -7.57
C THR A 51 6.64 -6.74 -6.92
N LEU A 52 5.62 -6.11 -7.52
CA LEU A 52 4.25 -6.16 -7.01
C LEU A 52 3.74 -7.61 -6.91
N ARG A 53 3.89 -8.40 -7.98
CA ARG A 53 3.47 -9.82 -8.00
C ARG A 53 4.18 -10.66 -6.93
N ASN A 54 5.48 -10.40 -6.70
CA ASN A 54 6.23 -11.08 -5.65
C ASN A 54 5.66 -10.74 -4.27
N LYS A 55 5.43 -9.46 -3.98
CA LYS A 55 4.82 -9.01 -2.71
C LYS A 55 3.45 -9.64 -2.49
N LEU A 56 2.59 -9.66 -3.51
CA LEU A 56 1.27 -10.30 -3.41
C LEU A 56 1.36 -11.81 -3.14
N ARG A 57 2.29 -12.51 -3.77
CA ARG A 57 2.52 -13.93 -3.46
C ARG A 57 2.94 -14.11 -2.00
N ASP A 58 3.79 -13.24 -1.48
CA ASP A 58 4.27 -13.34 -0.10
C ASP A 58 3.15 -13.00 0.89
N TYR A 59 2.31 -12.01 0.61
CA TYR A 59 1.12 -11.69 1.39
C TYR A 59 0.08 -12.83 1.40
N ALA A 60 -0.06 -13.55 0.29
CA ALA A 60 -0.94 -14.72 0.21
C ALA A 60 -0.48 -15.85 1.14
N LYS A 61 0.85 -16.05 1.25
CA LYS A 61 1.43 -17.05 2.18
C LYS A 61 1.20 -16.68 3.64
N THR A 62 1.15 -15.39 3.95
CA THR A 62 0.88 -14.89 5.32
C THR A 62 -0.62 -14.71 5.60
N GLY A 63 -1.51 -15.18 4.71
CA GLY A 63 -2.96 -15.13 4.91
C GLY A 63 -3.59 -13.74 4.80
N SER A 64 -2.92 -12.79 4.18
CA SER A 64 -3.49 -11.44 3.98
C SER A 64 -4.60 -11.45 2.95
N ALA A 65 -5.66 -10.66 3.19
CA ALA A 65 -6.76 -10.50 2.25
C ALA A 65 -6.32 -9.64 1.06
N ILE A 66 -6.00 -10.29 -0.06
CA ILE A 66 -5.59 -9.62 -1.30
C ILE A 66 -6.84 -9.39 -2.17
N PRO A 67 -7.05 -8.16 -2.70
CA PRO A 67 -8.10 -7.92 -3.67
C PRO A 67 -8.00 -8.88 -4.87
N PRO A 68 -9.12 -9.36 -5.42
CA PRO A 68 -9.10 -10.21 -6.60
C PRO A 68 -8.36 -9.50 -7.75
N ALA A 69 -7.75 -10.29 -8.64
CA ALA A 69 -7.17 -9.71 -9.85
C ALA A 69 -8.29 -9.09 -10.69
N GLY A 70 -8.15 -7.81 -11.01
CA GLY A 70 -9.01 -7.13 -11.98
C GLY A 70 -8.71 -7.59 -13.40
N HIS A 71 -9.67 -7.39 -14.30
CA HIS A 71 -9.52 -7.63 -15.74
C HIS A 71 -8.71 -6.53 -16.43
#